data_AF-A0A2V7I5V3-F1
#
_entry.id   AF-A0A2V7I5V3-F1
#
_cell.length_a   1.000
_cell.length_b   1.000
_cell.length_c   1.000
_cell.angle_alpha   90.00
_cell.angle_beta   90.00
_cell.angle_gamma   90.00
#
_symmetry.space_group_name_H-M   'P 1'
#
loop_
_entity.id
_entity.type
_entity.pdbx_description
1 polymer ?
#
loop_
_entity_poly.entity_id
_entity_poly.type
_entity_poly.pdbx_seq_one_letter_code
_entity_poly.pdbx_strand_id
1 'polypeptide(L)'
;ECWQLDITGWADLPDSCFTYSDAGRALFGTRTIASPMQPDLYSPRPGQRGVFERRKVARLERREGGLALFHSMHDNCHGFEITYEIDAGGRIVKAEHVTPRLPYMGICSEPQRKIGALLGETVDEGLRRRIQLHLGGPTGCAQLYDLTADLLKLLAARA
;
A
#
# COMPACT_ATOMS: atom_id res chain seq x y z
N GLU A 1 -15.75 5.27 -16.63
CA GLU A 1 -15.29 4.28 -15.64
C GLU A 1 -14.46 5.00 -14.58
N CYS A 2 -14.45 4.53 -13.32
CA CYS A 2 -13.73 5.22 -12.22
C CYS A 2 -12.24 5.41 -12.51
N TRP A 3 -11.59 4.50 -13.24
CA TRP A 3 -10.19 4.67 -13.62
C TRP A 3 -9.96 5.92 -14.47
N GLN A 4 -10.91 6.24 -15.37
CA GLN A 4 -10.85 7.47 -16.16
C GLN A 4 -11.03 8.72 -15.28
N LEU A 5 -11.88 8.62 -14.25
CA LEU A 5 -12.04 9.69 -13.26
C LEU A 5 -10.78 9.86 -12.42
N ASP A 6 -10.08 8.77 -12.07
CA ASP A 6 -8.80 8.84 -11.37
C ASP A 6 -7.78 9.67 -12.14
N ILE A 7 -7.49 9.27 -13.38
CA ILE A 7 -6.43 9.89 -14.19
C ILE A 7 -6.77 11.30 -14.68
N THR A 8 -8.05 11.69 -14.66
CA THR A 8 -8.48 13.07 -14.99
C THR A 8 -8.62 13.95 -13.77
N GLY A 9 -9.00 13.38 -12.62
CA GLY A 9 -9.19 14.10 -11.37
C GLY A 9 -7.89 14.33 -10.59
N TRP A 10 -6.86 13.50 -10.79
CA TRP A 10 -5.59 13.59 -10.07
C TRP A 10 -4.38 13.52 -11.01
N ALA A 11 -3.76 14.68 -11.25
CA ALA A 11 -2.63 14.84 -12.16
C ALA A 11 -1.37 14.04 -11.76
N ASP A 12 -1.22 13.71 -10.49
CA ASP A 12 -0.04 13.00 -9.96
C ASP A 12 -0.20 11.47 -9.99
N LEU A 13 -1.34 10.94 -10.44
CA LEU A 13 -1.56 9.49 -10.48
C LEU A 13 -0.80 8.71 -11.56
N PRO A 14 -0.54 9.24 -12.77
CA PRO A 14 0.26 8.51 -13.76
C PRO A 14 1.58 8.02 -13.19
N ASP A 15 1.87 6.73 -13.37
CA ASP A 15 3.06 6.02 -12.85
C ASP A 15 3.27 6.04 -11.32
N SER A 16 2.31 6.56 -10.54
CA SER A 16 2.36 6.54 -9.07
C SER A 16 2.30 5.12 -8.49
N CYS A 17 1.62 4.21 -9.19
CA CYS A 17 1.59 2.78 -8.89
C CYS A 17 1.29 1.96 -10.15
N PHE A 18 1.42 0.63 -10.05
CA PHE A 18 1.23 -0.29 -11.17
C PHE A 18 -0.08 -0.08 -11.94
N THR A 19 -1.21 0.12 -11.27
CA THR A 19 -2.51 0.28 -11.94
C THR A 19 -2.59 1.52 -12.85
N TYR A 20 -1.77 2.53 -12.59
CA TYR A 20 -1.70 3.77 -13.36
C TYR A 20 -0.46 3.85 -14.26
N SER A 21 0.29 2.76 -14.42
CA SER A 21 1.29 2.65 -15.46
C SER A 21 0.69 2.12 -16.75
N ASP A 22 1.40 2.25 -17.87
CA ASP A 22 0.99 1.68 -19.16
C ASP A 22 0.72 0.18 -19.07
N ALA A 23 1.54 -0.55 -18.30
CA ALA A 23 1.39 -1.98 -18.10
C ALA A 23 0.11 -2.34 -17.34
N GLY A 24 -0.22 -1.61 -16.27
CA GLY A 24 -1.48 -1.82 -15.54
C GLY A 24 -2.69 -1.41 -16.37
N ARG A 25 -2.59 -0.29 -17.09
CA ARG A 25 -3.64 0.20 -18.00
C ARG A 25 -3.99 -0.84 -19.07
N ALA A 26 -2.97 -1.46 -19.67
CA ALA A 26 -3.17 -2.47 -20.71
C ALA A 26 -3.97 -3.71 -20.24
N LEU A 27 -4.12 -3.92 -18.93
CA LEU A 27 -4.88 -5.04 -18.38
C LEU A 27 -6.38 -4.76 -18.28
N PHE A 28 -6.81 -3.50 -18.34
CA PHE A 28 -8.24 -3.18 -18.38
C PHE A 28 -8.89 -3.77 -19.64
N GLY A 29 -10.06 -4.39 -19.48
CA GLY A 29 -10.75 -5.11 -20.56
C GLY A 29 -10.19 -6.51 -20.87
N THR A 30 -9.04 -6.90 -20.30
CA THR A 30 -8.44 -8.23 -20.50
C THR A 30 -8.67 -9.19 -19.32
N ARG A 31 -9.10 -8.67 -18.17
CA ARG A 31 -9.30 -9.42 -16.93
C ARG A 31 -10.62 -9.07 -16.29
N THR A 32 -11.14 -10.01 -15.48
CA THR A 32 -12.21 -9.68 -14.53
C THR A 32 -11.64 -8.77 -13.45
N ILE A 33 -12.28 -7.61 -13.26
CA ILE A 33 -11.89 -6.62 -12.26
C ILE A 33 -13.06 -6.42 -11.31
N ALA A 34 -12.82 -6.66 -10.02
CA ALA A 34 -13.76 -6.27 -8.97
C ALA A 34 -13.30 -4.94 -8.38
N SER A 35 -14.23 -3.99 -8.25
CA SER A 35 -13.90 -2.63 -7.82
C SER A 35 -14.92 -2.13 -6.79
N PRO A 36 -14.45 -1.61 -5.62
CA PRO A 36 -15.28 -0.86 -4.70
C PRO A 36 -15.47 0.61 -5.16
N MET A 37 -14.77 1.05 -6.21
CA MET A 37 -14.80 2.43 -6.67
C MET A 37 -16.19 2.79 -7.20
N GLN A 38 -16.71 3.93 -6.78
CA GLN A 38 -17.96 4.49 -7.29
C GLN A 38 -17.76 5.95 -7.70
N PRO A 39 -18.45 6.46 -8.74
CA PRO A 39 -18.36 7.86 -9.17
C PRO A 39 -18.66 8.87 -8.05
N ASP A 40 -19.50 8.49 -7.09
CA ASP A 40 -19.83 9.32 -5.92
C ASP A 40 -18.64 9.54 -4.97
N LEU A 41 -17.52 8.86 -5.17
CA LEU A 41 -16.28 9.11 -4.42
C LEU A 41 -15.51 10.35 -4.90
N TYR A 42 -15.90 10.93 -6.04
CA TYR A 42 -15.24 12.09 -6.63
C TYR A 42 -16.02 13.38 -6.41
N SER A 43 -17.21 13.31 -5.81
CA SER A 43 -18.05 14.47 -5.52
C SER A 43 -18.97 14.20 -4.33
N PRO A 44 -19.09 15.11 -3.36
CA PRO A 44 -19.98 14.92 -2.23
C PRO A 44 -21.44 14.87 -2.68
N ARG A 45 -22.22 13.95 -2.11
CA ARG A 45 -23.68 13.99 -2.21
C ARG A 45 -24.23 15.20 -1.44
N PRO A 46 -25.40 15.75 -1.81
CA PRO A 46 -26.04 16.81 -1.03
C PRO A 46 -26.19 16.39 0.45
N GLY A 47 -25.67 17.22 1.36
CA GLY A 47 -25.66 16.95 2.81
C GLY A 47 -24.52 16.05 3.32
N GLN A 48 -23.70 15.49 2.44
CA GLN A 48 -22.52 14.70 2.83
C GLN A 48 -21.37 15.63 3.24
N ARG A 49 -20.84 15.44 4.46
CA ARG A 49 -19.74 16.27 4.99
C ARG A 49 -18.35 15.84 4.53
N GLY A 50 -18.19 14.58 4.10
CA GLY A 50 -16.92 14.04 3.63
C GLY A 50 -17.13 12.88 2.65
N VAL A 51 -16.37 12.89 1.56
CA VAL A 51 -16.47 11.91 0.46
C VAL A 51 -15.55 10.71 0.70
N PHE A 52 -14.50 10.93 1.48
CA PHE A 52 -13.43 9.98 1.73
C PHE A 52 -13.04 10.03 3.20
N GLU A 53 -12.98 8.87 3.85
CA GLU A 53 -12.47 8.73 5.21
C GLU A 53 -11.42 7.63 5.22
N ARG A 54 -10.23 7.93 5.75
CA ARG A 54 -9.15 6.97 5.89
C ARG A 54 -8.74 6.84 7.34
N ARG A 55 -8.77 5.60 7.83
CA ARG A 55 -8.24 5.25 9.14
C ARG A 55 -6.95 4.47 8.98
N LYS A 56 -5.91 4.87 9.72
CA LYS A 56 -4.62 4.20 9.82
C LYS A 56 -4.37 3.79 11.27
N VAL A 57 -3.91 2.56 11.48
CA VAL A 57 -3.45 2.08 12.80
C VAL A 57 -2.08 1.44 12.61
N ALA A 58 -1.08 1.95 13.33
CA ALA A 58 0.27 1.40 13.31
C ALA A 58 0.69 1.01 14.73
N ARG A 59 1.39 -0.11 14.87
CA ARG A 59 1.86 -0.66 16.13
C ARG A 59 3.28 -1.20 15.96
N LEU A 60 4.07 -1.01 17.01
CA LEU A 60 5.39 -1.60 17.18
C LEU A 60 5.43 -2.20 18.59
N GLU A 61 5.71 -3.49 18.65
CA GLU A 61 5.81 -4.26 19.88
C GLU A 61 7.23 -4.85 19.99
N ARG A 62 7.86 -4.71 21.15
CA ARG A 62 9.07 -5.47 21.46
C ARG A 62 8.65 -6.87 21.89
N ARG A 63 9.26 -7.90 21.33
CA ARG A 63 9.06 -9.31 21.69
C ARG A 63 10.41 -9.92 22.06
N GLU A 64 10.36 -11.09 22.70
CA GLU A 64 11.57 -11.89 22.89
C GLU A 64 12.16 -12.21 21.50
N GLY A 65 13.42 -11.83 21.28
CA GLY A 65 14.11 -12.07 20.01
C GLY A 65 13.90 -11.02 18.91
N GLY A 66 13.15 -9.93 19.13
CA GLY A 66 13.00 -8.90 18.10
C GLY A 66 11.86 -7.89 18.26
N LEU A 67 11.41 -7.37 17.13
CA LEU A 67 10.30 -6.43 17.00
C LEU A 67 9.19 -7.04 16.13
N ALA A 68 7.94 -6.86 16.55
CA ALA A 68 6.77 -7.09 15.71
C ALA A 68 6.13 -5.77 15.34
N LEU A 69 5.84 -5.61 14.06
CA LEU A 69 5.26 -4.40 13.49
C LEU A 69 3.96 -4.77 12.80
N PHE A 70 2.96 -3.93 13.00
CA PHE A 70 1.68 -4.03 12.34
C PHE A 70 1.26 -2.67 11.84
N HIS A 71 0.74 -2.61 10.61
CA HIS A 71 0.07 -1.42 10.13
C HIS A 71 -1.16 -1.79 9.31
N SER A 72 -2.30 -1.18 9.62
CA SER A 72 -3.48 -1.22 8.76
C SER A 72 -3.88 0.15 8.23
N MET A 73 -4.51 0.13 7.06
CA MET A 73 -5.22 1.27 6.48
C MET A 73 -6.51 0.81 5.83
N HIS A 74 -7.61 1.45 6.21
CA HIS A 74 -8.91 1.24 5.60
C HIS A 74 -9.51 2.57 5.19
N ASP A 75 -10.03 2.61 3.98
CA ASP A 75 -10.84 3.70 3.45
C ASP A 75 -11.95 3.16 2.53
N ASN A 76 -12.65 4.04 1.84
CA ASN A 76 -13.74 3.69 0.94
C ASN A 76 -13.32 2.70 -0.17
N CYS A 77 -12.05 2.73 -0.60
CA CYS A 77 -11.53 2.00 -1.77
C CYS A 77 -10.43 0.99 -1.43
N HIS A 78 -9.80 1.12 -0.26
CA HIS A 78 -8.63 0.36 0.14
C HIS A 78 -8.87 -0.29 1.50
N GLY A 79 -8.35 -1.50 1.64
CA GLY A 79 -8.24 -2.21 2.90
C GLY A 79 -6.93 -2.96 2.86
N PHE A 80 -6.02 -2.59 3.75
CA PHE A 80 -4.67 -3.12 3.84
C PHE A 80 -4.35 -3.41 5.30
N GLU A 81 -3.71 -4.55 5.52
CA GLU A 81 -3.02 -4.88 6.75
C GLU A 81 -1.65 -5.43 6.36
N ILE A 82 -0.60 -4.97 7.02
CA ILE A 82 0.76 -5.48 6.84
C ILE A 82 1.34 -5.86 8.20
N THR A 83 2.09 -6.95 8.21
CA THR A 83 2.81 -7.43 9.40
C THR A 83 4.26 -7.68 9.03
N TYR A 84 5.17 -7.11 9.83
CA TYR A 84 6.60 -7.39 9.77
C TYR A 84 7.10 -7.92 11.10
N GLU A 85 8.11 -8.79 11.05
CA GLU A 85 8.91 -9.14 12.22
C GLU A 85 10.38 -8.87 11.88
N ILE A 86 11.08 -8.25 12.83
CA ILE A 86 12.51 -7.94 12.73
C ILE A 86 13.21 -8.72 13.84
N ASP A 87 14.24 -9.48 13.52
CA ASP A 87 15.04 -10.19 14.52
C ASP A 87 15.97 -9.26 15.33
N ALA A 88 16.62 -9.81 16.35
CA ALA A 88 17.57 -9.07 17.17
C ALA A 88 18.80 -8.52 16.39
N GLY A 89 19.09 -9.09 15.22
CA GLY A 89 20.14 -8.62 14.31
C GLY A 89 19.67 -7.50 13.37
N GLY A 90 18.42 -7.07 13.47
CA GLY A 90 17.86 -6.01 12.64
C GLY A 90 17.46 -6.47 11.24
N ARG A 91 17.23 -7.78 11.01
CA ARG A 91 16.75 -8.28 9.71
C ARG A 91 15.25 -8.53 9.72
N ILE A 92 14.59 -8.19 8.62
CA ILE A 92 13.18 -8.53 8.43
C ILE A 92 13.06 -10.04 8.19
N VAL A 93 12.48 -10.77 9.14
CA VAL A 93 12.29 -12.22 9.07
C VAL A 93 10.88 -12.63 8.70
N LYS A 94 9.92 -11.70 8.77
CA LYS A 94 8.54 -11.89 8.34
C LYS A 94 8.03 -10.68 7.59
N ALA A 95 7.32 -10.90 6.48
CA ALA A 95 6.70 -9.87 5.65
C ALA A 95 5.42 -10.37 5.00
N GLU A 96 4.29 -10.04 5.61
CA GLU A 96 2.97 -10.50 5.21
C GLU A 96 2.01 -9.34 5.01
N HIS A 97 1.01 -9.54 4.16
CA HIS A 97 -0.08 -8.60 3.97
C HIS A 97 -1.42 -9.33 3.83
N VAL A 98 -2.49 -8.60 4.14
CA VAL A 98 -3.86 -8.93 3.78
C VAL A 98 -4.45 -7.71 3.09
N THR A 99 -5.04 -7.90 1.91
CA THR A 99 -5.67 -6.83 1.13
C THR A 99 -7.13 -7.15 0.86
N PRO A 100 -8.02 -7.02 1.87
CA PRO A 100 -9.44 -7.33 1.70
C PRO A 100 -10.15 -6.42 0.69
N ARG A 101 -9.55 -5.27 0.34
CA ARG A 101 -10.12 -4.31 -0.61
C ARG A 101 -9.04 -3.59 -1.39
N LEU A 102 -9.15 -3.62 -2.71
CA LEU A 102 -8.30 -2.88 -3.65
C LEU A 102 -9.18 -2.10 -4.63
N PRO A 103 -8.77 -0.91 -5.09
CA PRO A 103 -9.54 -0.11 -6.06
C PRO A 103 -9.88 -0.89 -7.34
N TYR A 104 -8.94 -1.69 -7.83
CA TYR A 104 -9.09 -2.48 -9.05
C TYR A 104 -8.55 -3.90 -8.81
N MET A 105 -9.23 -4.69 -7.98
CA MET A 105 -8.87 -6.08 -7.68
C MET A 105 -8.77 -6.88 -8.98
N GLY A 106 -7.67 -7.62 -9.18
CA GLY A 106 -7.30 -8.26 -10.44
C GLY A 106 -6.15 -7.56 -11.17
N ILE A 107 -6.06 -6.22 -11.06
CA ILE A 107 -4.91 -5.43 -11.53
C ILE A 107 -4.05 -5.02 -10.33
N CYS A 108 -4.65 -4.37 -9.32
CA CYS A 108 -3.96 -3.97 -8.09
C CYS A 108 -3.38 -5.16 -7.31
N SER A 109 -3.86 -6.38 -7.58
CA SER A 109 -3.37 -7.63 -6.97
C SER A 109 -1.95 -7.98 -7.44
N GLU A 110 -1.56 -7.58 -8.65
CA GLU A 110 -0.25 -7.88 -9.25
C GLU A 110 0.94 -7.44 -8.39
N PRO A 111 1.04 -6.17 -7.95
CA PRO A 111 2.18 -5.72 -7.17
C PRO A 111 2.20 -6.25 -5.73
N GLN A 112 1.13 -6.88 -5.23
CA GLN A 112 1.04 -7.25 -3.82
C GLN A 112 2.08 -8.30 -3.41
N ARG A 113 2.42 -9.22 -4.33
CA ARG A 113 3.47 -10.24 -4.11
C ARG A 113 4.84 -9.65 -3.79
N LYS A 114 5.09 -8.39 -4.17
CA LYS A 114 6.38 -7.73 -3.98
C LYS A 114 6.71 -7.46 -2.52
N ILE A 115 5.75 -7.58 -1.59
CA ILE A 115 6.05 -7.50 -0.15
C ILE A 115 7.10 -8.53 0.29
N GLY A 116 7.14 -9.69 -0.37
CA GLY A 116 8.14 -10.74 -0.09
C GLY A 116 9.58 -10.30 -0.34
N ALA A 117 9.81 -9.27 -1.17
CA ALA A 117 11.13 -8.71 -1.40
C ALA A 117 11.74 -8.03 -0.16
N LEU A 118 10.93 -7.77 0.88
CA LEU A 118 11.44 -7.26 2.15
C LEU A 118 12.05 -8.35 3.03
N LEU A 119 11.80 -9.63 2.77
CA LEU A 119 12.37 -10.70 3.58
C LEU A 119 13.89 -10.69 3.45
N GLY A 120 14.57 -10.67 4.60
CA GLY A 120 16.02 -10.62 4.71
C GLY A 120 16.62 -9.21 4.56
N GLU A 121 15.83 -8.19 4.26
CA GLU A 121 16.31 -6.81 4.25
C GLU A 121 16.79 -6.39 5.64
N THR A 122 17.92 -5.69 5.70
CA THR A 122 18.45 -5.12 6.93
C THR A 122 17.74 -3.80 7.24
N VAL A 123 17.47 -3.53 8.51
CA VAL A 123 16.87 -2.29 8.98
C VAL A 123 18.00 -1.29 9.26
N ASP A 124 18.36 -0.56 8.22
CA ASP A 124 19.42 0.44 8.20
C ASP A 124 18.97 1.74 7.49
N GLU A 125 19.87 2.72 7.41
CA GLU A 125 19.62 4.01 6.74
C GLU A 125 19.25 3.86 5.25
N GLY A 126 19.68 2.78 4.61
CA GLY A 126 19.40 2.48 3.20
C GLY A 126 18.03 1.83 2.97
N LEU A 127 17.37 1.32 4.02
CA LEU A 127 16.13 0.54 3.90
C LEU A 127 15.01 1.33 3.20
N ARG A 128 14.91 2.65 3.46
CA ARG A 128 13.89 3.49 2.81
C ARG A 128 14.01 3.46 1.28
N ARG A 129 15.23 3.51 0.75
CA ARG A 129 15.49 3.47 -0.69
C ARG A 129 15.13 2.09 -1.26
N ARG A 130 15.46 1.01 -0.55
CA ARG A 130 15.13 -0.36 -0.98
C ARG A 130 13.62 -0.59 -1.01
N ILE A 131 12.88 -0.12 0.00
CA ILE A 131 11.40 -0.15 0.02
C ILE A 131 10.80 0.58 -1.19
N GLN A 132 11.32 1.77 -1.55
CA GLN A 132 10.87 2.50 -2.74
C GLN A 132 11.06 1.67 -4.01
N LEU A 133 12.22 1.02 -4.17
CA LEU A 133 12.53 0.21 -5.35
C LEU A 133 11.64 -1.05 -5.43
N HIS A 134 11.40 -1.71 -4.30
CA HIS A 134 10.63 -2.95 -4.26
C HIS A 134 9.13 -2.70 -4.42
N LEU A 135 8.58 -1.75 -3.66
CA LEU A 135 7.14 -1.59 -3.47
C LEU A 135 6.55 -0.36 -4.17
N GLY A 136 7.36 0.63 -4.54
CA GLY A 136 6.88 1.90 -5.07
C GLY A 136 6.83 1.98 -6.60
N GLY A 137 6.27 3.09 -7.09
CA GLY A 137 6.33 3.49 -8.50
C GLY A 137 5.54 2.58 -9.47
N PRO A 138 5.80 2.68 -10.78
CA PRO A 138 4.94 2.10 -11.83
C PRO A 138 4.94 0.58 -11.87
N THR A 139 5.76 -0.09 -11.06
CA THR A 139 5.78 -1.54 -10.92
C THR A 139 5.29 -2.00 -9.54
N GLY A 140 4.90 -1.08 -8.67
CA GLY A 140 4.63 -1.30 -7.26
C GLY A 140 3.21 -0.95 -6.84
N CYS A 141 2.96 -1.01 -5.54
CA CYS A 141 1.72 -0.58 -4.89
C CYS A 141 2.02 0.59 -3.95
N ALA A 142 1.47 1.76 -4.27
CA ALA A 142 1.64 2.97 -3.47
C ALA A 142 1.24 2.76 -2.00
N GLN A 143 0.16 2.02 -1.72
CA GLN A 143 -0.28 1.80 -0.34
C GLN A 143 0.61 0.80 0.43
N LEU A 144 1.11 -0.26 -0.21
CA LEU A 144 2.13 -1.12 0.42
C LEU A 144 3.40 -0.34 0.75
N TYR A 145 3.85 0.51 -0.19
CA TYR A 145 4.97 1.40 0.04
C TYR A 145 4.71 2.34 1.23
N ASP A 146 3.60 3.07 1.22
CA ASP A 146 3.26 4.06 2.24
C ASP A 146 3.17 3.45 3.65
N LEU A 147 2.49 2.30 3.77
CA LEU A 147 2.35 1.59 5.05
C LEU A 147 3.69 1.11 5.59
N THR A 148 4.53 0.56 4.72
CA THR A 148 5.89 0.11 5.08
C THR A 148 6.76 1.29 5.48
N ALA A 149 6.67 2.39 4.72
CA ALA A 149 7.33 3.65 4.98
C ALA A 149 6.93 4.27 6.33
N ASP A 150 5.66 4.18 6.71
CA ASP A 150 5.15 4.68 8.00
C ASP A 150 5.69 3.83 9.16
N LEU A 151 5.84 2.51 9.00
CA LEU A 151 6.47 1.65 10.01
C LEU A 151 7.95 2.00 10.25
N LEU A 152 8.69 2.43 9.23
CA LEU A 152 10.07 2.92 9.41
C LEU A 152 10.14 4.15 10.35
N LYS A 153 9.13 5.02 10.32
CA LYS A 153 9.09 6.18 11.21
C LYS A 153 8.95 5.77 12.68
N LEU A 154 8.20 4.68 12.95
CA LEU A 154 8.07 4.14 14.31
C LEU A 154 9.37 3.53 14.83
N LEU A 155 10.17 2.94 13.94
CA LEU A 155 11.51 2.43 14.28
C LEU A 155 12.47 3.59 14.61
N ALA A 156 12.44 4.66 13.79
CA ALA A 156 13.30 5.83 14.00
C ALA A 156 12.94 6.64 15.25
N ALA A 157 11.65 6.72 15.63
CA ALA A 157 11.21 7.47 16.81
C ALA A 157 11.57 6.83 18.16
N ARG A 158 12.21 5.65 18.16
CA ARG A 158 12.62 4.91 19.37
C ARG A 158 14.10 4.51 19.38
N ALA A 159 14.88 5.01 18.42
CA ALA A 159 16.33 4.91 18.41
C ALA A 159 16.94 6.05 19.26
#